data_AF-A0A0N1ESD7-F1
#
_entry.id   AF-A0A0N1ESD7-F1
#
_cell.length_a   1.000
_cell.length_b   1.000
_cell.length_c   1.000
_cell.angle_alpha   90.00
_cell.angle_beta   90.00
_cell.angle_gamma   90.00
#
_symmetry.space_group_name_H-M   'P 1'
#
loop_
_entity.id
_entity.type
_entity.pdbx_description
1 polymer ?
#
loop_
_entity_poly.entity_id
_entity_poly.type
_entity_poly.pdbx_seq_one_letter_code
_entity_poly.pdbx_strand_id
1 'polypeptide(L)'
;MLGLGLVNVSNGIGKAVFRDLVWIGDKNYPSINSDDAWAAIALKGKDANDIGSFAISNFDFQNLFMKSGSYYQNVDGISTEAGYSGTISNGRVLNASDACLDIKGKVRVDNVYLAGCRQGIKAWTDQSHGLVELGTNRFVGIIGKGTKTKTRTITIDVLIASGDPSVPLFRAEDGVVNLRIGRLVSKTGQVLNSSSSYSGSTVTVGQRVYF
;
A
#
# COMPACT_ATOMS: atom_id res chain seq x y z
N MET A 1 -0.42 -15.53 22.49
CA MET A 1 0.18 -14.86 21.32
C MET A 1 -0.87 -13.88 20.83
N LEU A 2 -0.62 -12.58 20.93
CA LEU A 2 -1.56 -11.52 20.50
C LEU A 2 -1.65 -11.48 18.96
N GLY A 3 -2.67 -10.81 18.40
CA GLY A 3 -2.87 -10.69 16.95
C GLY A 3 -1.76 -9.91 16.23
N LEU A 4 -1.79 -9.89 14.88
CA LEU A 4 -0.76 -9.22 14.08
C LEU A 4 -0.95 -7.70 14.15
N GLY A 5 -0.12 -7.04 14.96
CA GLY A 5 -0.08 -5.59 15.12
C GLY A 5 1.14 -5.19 15.94
N LEU A 6 2.31 -5.11 15.30
CA LEU A 6 3.56 -4.67 15.95
C LEU A 6 3.33 -3.34 16.68
N VAL A 7 2.62 -2.45 16.01
CA VAL A 7 2.24 -1.16 16.54
C VAL A 7 0.82 -0.85 16.07
N ASN A 8 -0.09 -0.77 17.03
CA ASN A 8 -1.43 -0.23 16.82
C ASN A 8 -1.55 1.03 17.66
N VAL A 9 -1.54 2.19 17.00
CA VAL A 9 -1.64 3.47 17.70
C VAL A 9 -3.02 4.04 17.47
N SER A 10 -3.76 4.26 18.57
CA SER A 10 -5.08 4.87 18.56
C SER A 10 -5.05 6.22 19.29
N ASN A 11 -5.72 7.22 18.70
CA ASN A 11 -5.95 8.60 19.18
C ASN A 11 -4.75 9.56 19.20
N GLY A 12 -4.95 10.76 18.63
CA GLY A 12 -4.22 11.98 19.02
C GLY A 12 -2.69 11.95 18.88
N ILE A 13 -2.14 11.20 17.93
CA ILE A 13 -0.69 11.13 17.72
C ILE A 13 -0.22 12.44 17.09
N GLY A 14 0.44 13.30 17.86
CA GLY A 14 1.10 14.47 17.27
C GLY A 14 2.19 14.07 16.25
N LYS A 15 3.08 13.15 16.65
CA LYS A 15 4.12 12.59 15.79
C LYS A 15 4.52 11.18 16.22
N ALA A 16 4.55 10.24 15.28
CA ALA A 16 5.16 8.92 15.47
C ALA A 16 6.38 8.72 14.57
N VAL A 17 7.40 8.03 15.08
CA VAL A 17 8.61 7.72 14.32
C VAL A 17 8.98 6.26 14.55
N PHE A 18 9.08 5.52 13.45
CA PHE A 18 9.42 4.11 13.43
C PHE A 18 10.65 3.90 12.57
N ARG A 19 11.67 3.24 13.10
CA ARG A 19 12.94 2.99 12.40
C ARG A 19 13.45 1.59 12.68
N ASP A 20 14.13 1.03 11.69
CA ASP A 20 14.92 -0.20 11.81
C ASP A 20 14.07 -1.37 12.34
N LEU A 21 12.89 -1.54 11.72
CA LEU A 21 11.90 -2.53 12.13
C LEU A 21 11.96 -3.78 11.26
N VAL A 22 11.97 -4.96 11.89
CA VAL A 22 11.89 -6.24 11.18
C VAL A 22 10.76 -7.07 11.78
N TRP A 23 9.91 -7.62 10.91
CA TRP A 23 8.93 -8.62 11.28
C TRP A 23 8.82 -9.68 10.20
N ILE A 24 8.96 -10.93 10.60
CA ILE A 24 8.86 -12.07 9.70
C ILE A 24 7.87 -13.04 10.34
N GLY A 25 6.66 -13.10 9.79
CA GLY A 25 5.65 -14.06 10.20
C GLY A 25 5.91 -15.47 9.67
N ASP A 26 5.22 -16.44 10.26
CA ASP A 26 5.18 -17.81 9.77
C ASP A 26 3.81 -18.11 9.15
N LYS A 27 3.81 -18.47 7.87
CA LYS A 27 2.59 -18.81 7.14
C LYS A 27 1.90 -20.07 7.67
N ASN A 28 2.65 -21.02 8.21
CA ASN A 28 2.12 -22.27 8.77
C ASN A 28 1.56 -22.06 10.18
N TYR A 29 2.02 -21.02 10.86
CA TYR A 29 1.54 -20.62 12.19
C TYR A 29 1.09 -19.15 12.19
N PRO A 30 0.01 -18.83 11.45
CA PRO A 30 -0.45 -17.45 11.34
C PRO A 30 -0.85 -16.89 12.71
N SER A 31 -0.76 -15.56 12.83
CA SER A 31 -1.07 -14.86 14.09
C SER A 31 -2.52 -15.11 14.51
N ILE A 32 -2.76 -15.15 15.82
CA ILE A 32 -4.10 -15.40 16.36
C ILE A 32 -5.03 -14.25 15.98
N ASN A 33 -6.25 -14.58 15.59
CA ASN A 33 -7.32 -13.61 15.31
C ASN A 33 -7.94 -13.12 16.63
N SER A 34 -7.16 -12.44 17.46
CA SER A 34 -7.59 -12.05 18.82
C SER A 34 -7.89 -10.56 18.99
N ASP A 35 -7.55 -9.71 18.03
CA ASP A 35 -7.58 -8.25 18.20
C ASP A 35 -7.98 -7.52 16.90
N ASP A 36 -8.45 -6.27 17.04
CA ASP A 36 -8.69 -5.30 15.94
C ASP A 36 -7.37 -4.78 15.34
N ALA A 37 -6.47 -5.68 14.97
CA ALA A 37 -5.21 -5.36 14.31
C ALA A 37 -5.26 -5.90 12.88
N TRP A 38 -5.33 -4.98 11.91
CA TRP A 38 -5.44 -5.30 10.47
C TRP A 38 -4.18 -4.94 9.68
N ALA A 39 -3.09 -4.56 10.35
CA ALA A 39 -1.82 -4.24 9.72
C ALA A 39 -0.63 -4.49 10.65
N ALA A 40 0.57 -4.70 10.09
CA ALA A 40 1.79 -4.76 10.92
C ALA A 40 2.03 -3.42 11.64
N ILE A 41 1.87 -2.29 10.94
CA ILE A 41 1.70 -0.97 11.55
C ILE A 41 0.31 -0.43 11.19
N ALA A 42 -0.51 -0.19 12.19
CA ALA A 42 -1.81 0.47 12.05
C ALA A 42 -1.78 1.84 12.74
N LEU A 43 -1.89 2.91 11.94
CA LEU A 43 -2.11 4.27 12.43
C LEU A 43 -3.61 4.57 12.40
N LYS A 44 -4.29 4.20 13.49
CA LYS A 44 -5.75 4.27 13.63
C LYS A 44 -6.18 5.69 14.03
N GLY A 45 -7.15 6.22 13.30
CA GLY A 45 -7.99 7.32 13.76
C GLY A 45 -9.24 6.74 14.42
N LYS A 46 -9.66 7.29 15.55
CA LYS A 46 -10.95 7.02 16.19
C LYS A 46 -12.08 7.72 15.45
N ASP A 47 -11.81 8.88 14.86
CA ASP A 47 -12.72 9.54 13.92
C ASP A 47 -11.97 10.41 12.89
N ALA A 48 -12.73 11.12 12.06
CA ALA A 48 -12.21 11.94 10.97
C ALA A 48 -11.35 13.14 11.44
N ASN A 49 -11.32 13.45 12.75
CA ASN A 49 -10.55 14.55 13.34
C ASN A 49 -9.18 14.12 13.89
N ASP A 50 -8.88 12.82 13.92
CA ASP A 50 -7.55 12.36 14.35
C ASP A 50 -6.52 12.69 13.28
N ILE A 51 -5.79 13.77 13.53
CA ILE A 51 -4.69 14.25 12.70
C ILE A 51 -3.36 13.94 13.36
N GLY A 52 -2.37 13.61 12.54
CA GLY A 52 -1.04 13.30 13.05
C GLY A 52 0.01 13.23 11.98
N SER A 53 1.27 13.29 12.41
CA SER A 53 2.42 13.11 11.52
C SER A 53 3.14 11.79 11.79
N PHE A 54 3.74 11.20 10.77
CA PHE A 54 4.59 10.02 10.98
C PHE A 54 5.77 9.93 10.03
N ALA A 55 6.78 9.18 10.44
CA ALA A 55 7.85 8.69 9.59
C ALA A 55 8.12 7.22 9.89
N ILE A 56 8.04 6.38 8.86
CA ILE A 56 8.42 4.96 8.90
C ILE A 56 9.59 4.78 7.93
N SER A 57 10.74 4.33 8.41
CA SER A 57 11.92 4.13 7.58
C SER A 57 12.70 2.87 7.96
N ASN A 58 13.42 2.26 7.01
CA ASN A 58 14.27 1.09 7.27
C ASN A 58 13.48 -0.07 7.86
N PHE A 59 12.60 -0.67 7.05
CA PHE A 59 11.73 -1.74 7.54
C PHE A 59 11.72 -2.96 6.62
N ASP A 60 11.49 -4.12 7.21
CA ASP A 60 11.32 -5.39 6.51
C ASP A 60 10.17 -6.19 7.13
N PHE A 61 9.01 -6.16 6.49
CA PHE A 61 7.81 -6.87 6.94
C PHE A 61 7.48 -8.00 5.98
N GLN A 62 7.43 -9.22 6.49
CA GLN A 62 7.23 -10.41 5.67
C GLN A 62 6.17 -11.33 6.27
N ASN A 63 5.43 -12.01 5.39
CA ASN A 63 4.50 -13.09 5.72
C ASN A 63 3.43 -12.66 6.75
N LEU A 64 2.65 -11.64 6.37
CA LEU A 64 1.64 -11.06 7.25
C LEU A 64 0.31 -11.79 7.03
N PHE A 65 0.10 -12.83 7.84
CA PHE A 65 -1.07 -13.70 7.78
C PHE A 65 -1.73 -13.79 9.16
N MET A 66 -3.06 -13.77 9.16
CA MET A 66 -3.87 -13.95 10.34
C MET A 66 -4.71 -15.22 10.20
N LYS A 67 -4.92 -15.94 11.31
CA LYS A 67 -5.84 -17.08 11.37
C LYS A 67 -7.25 -16.64 10.98
N SER A 68 -8.03 -17.52 10.37
CA SER A 68 -9.46 -17.32 10.23
C SER A 68 -10.12 -17.19 11.60
N GLY A 69 -11.12 -16.32 11.71
CA GLY A 69 -11.81 -16.01 12.97
C GLY A 69 -12.89 -14.95 12.80
N SER A 70 -13.44 -14.43 13.91
CA SER A 70 -14.55 -13.47 13.89
C SER A 70 -14.14 -12.02 13.63
N TYR A 71 -12.84 -11.70 13.67
CA TYR A 71 -12.30 -10.35 13.44
C TYR A 71 -11.69 -10.24 12.03
N TYR A 72 -11.02 -9.12 11.72
CA TYR A 72 -10.30 -8.92 10.45
C TYR A 72 -9.43 -10.13 10.11
N GLN A 73 -9.48 -10.64 8.88
CA GLN A 73 -8.72 -11.83 8.46
C GLN A 73 -7.63 -11.50 7.43
N ASN A 74 -7.74 -10.31 6.85
CA ASN A 74 -6.88 -9.74 5.84
C ASN A 74 -5.98 -8.71 6.53
N VAL A 75 -4.68 -8.74 6.24
CA VAL A 75 -3.68 -7.95 6.94
C VAL A 75 -2.86 -7.16 5.94
N ASP A 76 -2.77 -5.86 6.19
CA ASP A 76 -1.90 -4.95 5.46
C ASP A 76 -0.47 -4.96 6.02
N GLY A 77 0.51 -4.52 5.23
CA GLY A 77 1.82 -4.17 5.78
C GLY A 77 1.73 -2.94 6.67
N ILE A 78 1.35 -1.82 6.07
CA ILE A 78 1.16 -0.55 6.78
C ILE A 78 -0.19 0.01 6.38
N SER A 79 -1.02 0.34 7.36
CA SER A 79 -2.32 0.99 7.16
C SER A 79 -2.37 2.34 7.89
N THR A 80 -2.88 3.35 7.21
CA THR A 80 -3.01 4.72 7.74
C THR A 80 -4.42 5.25 7.52
N GLU A 81 -4.95 6.01 8.48
CA GLU A 81 -6.19 6.76 8.33
C GLU A 81 -6.02 8.15 7.67
N ALA A 82 -7.13 8.70 7.18
CA ALA A 82 -7.14 9.89 6.31
C ALA A 82 -6.53 11.15 6.95
N GLY A 83 -6.61 11.31 8.27
CA GLY A 83 -6.06 12.47 8.99
C GLY A 83 -4.55 12.43 9.17
N TYR A 84 -3.87 11.31 8.87
CA TYR A 84 -2.43 11.19 9.02
C TYR A 84 -1.67 11.69 7.80
N SER A 85 -0.49 12.25 8.04
CA SER A 85 0.45 12.65 7.00
C SER A 85 1.86 12.18 7.31
N GLY A 86 2.64 11.80 6.32
CA GLY A 86 3.96 11.25 6.61
C GLY A 86 4.68 10.61 5.45
N THR A 87 5.79 9.96 5.79
CA THR A 87 6.66 9.27 4.84
C THR A 87 6.82 7.79 5.21
N ILE A 88 6.78 6.93 4.21
CA ILE A 88 7.16 5.52 4.29
C ILE A 88 8.34 5.33 3.35
N SER A 89 9.50 4.92 3.87
CA SER A 89 10.71 4.90 3.06
C SER A 89 11.69 3.80 3.37
N ASN A 90 12.56 3.48 2.41
CA ASN A 90 13.70 2.56 2.58
C ASN A 90 13.28 1.23 3.21
N GLY A 91 12.40 0.48 2.56
CA GLY A 91 11.92 -0.76 3.16
C GLY A 91 11.20 -1.68 2.21
N ARG A 92 10.73 -2.81 2.74
CA ARG A 92 9.94 -3.76 1.97
C ARG A 92 8.79 -4.36 2.76
N VAL A 93 7.73 -4.66 2.03
CA VAL A 93 6.63 -5.50 2.51
C VAL A 93 6.47 -6.68 1.55
N LEU A 94 6.54 -7.88 2.09
CA LEU A 94 6.40 -9.13 1.35
C LEU A 94 5.27 -9.97 1.91
N ASN A 95 4.44 -10.53 1.03
CA ASN A 95 3.45 -11.54 1.40
C ASN A 95 2.45 -11.07 2.48
N ALA A 96 1.89 -9.86 2.34
CA ALA A 96 0.72 -9.46 3.12
C ALA A 96 -0.54 -10.12 2.56
N SER A 97 -1.49 -10.53 3.40
CA SER A 97 -2.72 -11.18 2.90
C SER A 97 -3.64 -10.19 2.16
N ASP A 98 -3.58 -8.89 2.50
CA ASP A 98 -4.29 -7.82 1.77
C ASP A 98 -3.34 -6.86 1.03
N ALA A 99 -3.34 -5.54 1.34
CA ALA A 99 -2.45 -4.60 0.70
C ALA A 99 -1.06 -4.67 1.31
N CYS A 100 0.01 -4.44 0.53
CA CYS A 100 1.26 -4.14 1.20
C CYS A 100 1.16 -2.79 1.93
N LEU A 101 0.59 -1.77 1.28
CA LEU A 101 0.33 -0.44 1.86
C LEU A 101 -1.13 -0.03 1.63
N ASP A 102 -1.87 0.27 2.70
CA ASP A 102 -3.21 0.86 2.68
C ASP A 102 -3.16 2.31 3.19
N ILE A 103 -3.09 3.26 2.26
CA ILE A 103 -2.74 4.65 2.55
C ILE A 103 -3.89 5.61 2.26
N LYS A 104 -4.54 6.08 3.34
CA LYS A 104 -5.69 6.99 3.23
C LYS A 104 -5.30 8.46 3.32
N GLY A 105 -4.31 8.78 4.14
CA GLY A 105 -3.87 10.16 4.38
C GLY A 105 -2.89 10.73 3.35
N LYS A 106 -2.29 11.88 3.67
CA LYS A 106 -1.26 12.53 2.82
C LYS A 106 0.09 11.86 3.03
N VAL A 107 0.32 10.77 2.31
CA VAL A 107 1.50 9.90 2.49
C VAL A 107 2.39 9.94 1.25
N ARG A 108 3.71 10.09 1.45
CA ARG A 108 4.74 9.86 0.43
C ARG A 108 5.41 8.51 0.68
N VAL A 109 5.43 7.64 -0.33
CA VAL A 109 6.20 6.40 -0.36
C VAL A 109 7.46 6.63 -1.18
N ASP A 110 8.63 6.23 -0.69
CA ASP A 110 9.89 6.46 -1.39
C ASP A 110 10.96 5.40 -1.10
N ASN A 111 11.56 4.84 -2.14
CA ASN A 111 12.50 3.72 -2.06
C ASN A 111 11.92 2.51 -1.31
N VAL A 112 10.76 1.99 -1.78
CA VAL A 112 10.06 0.86 -1.15
C VAL A 112 9.76 -0.25 -2.15
N TYR A 113 10.02 -1.50 -1.73
CA TYR A 113 9.70 -2.72 -2.51
C TYR A 113 8.47 -3.44 -1.95
N LEU A 114 7.49 -3.72 -2.81
CA LEU A 114 6.20 -4.31 -2.43
C LEU A 114 5.89 -5.52 -3.31
N ALA A 115 5.75 -6.71 -2.72
CA ALA A 115 5.50 -7.93 -3.49
C ALA A 115 4.72 -8.99 -2.70
N GLY A 116 4.10 -9.92 -3.43
CA GLY A 116 3.37 -11.04 -2.84
C GLY A 116 2.12 -10.65 -2.08
N CYS A 117 1.67 -9.39 -2.15
CA CYS A 117 0.44 -8.92 -1.54
C CYS A 117 -0.75 -9.15 -2.49
N ARG A 118 -1.99 -8.96 -2.00
CA ARG A 118 -3.15 -8.91 -2.90
C ARG A 118 -2.98 -7.73 -3.85
N GLN A 119 -2.68 -6.57 -3.29
CA GLN A 119 -2.25 -5.38 -4.03
C GLN A 119 -1.02 -4.75 -3.39
N GLY A 120 -0.15 -4.12 -4.17
CA GLY A 120 1.00 -3.41 -3.63
C GLY A 120 0.55 -2.19 -2.83
N ILE A 121 -0.11 -1.23 -3.48
CA ILE A 121 -0.59 0.00 -2.85
C ILE A 121 -2.10 0.12 -3.01
N LYS A 122 -2.79 0.57 -1.97
CA LYS A 122 -4.17 1.04 -2.00
C LYS A 122 -4.18 2.50 -1.56
N ALA A 123 -4.37 3.40 -2.51
CA ALA A 123 -4.31 4.85 -2.29
C ALA A 123 -5.72 5.46 -2.33
N TRP A 124 -6.10 6.17 -1.27
CA TRP A 124 -7.44 6.75 -1.13
C TRP A 124 -7.52 8.26 -1.30
N THR A 125 -6.40 8.92 -1.58
CA THR A 125 -6.34 10.37 -1.76
C THR A 125 -5.43 10.72 -2.92
N ASP A 126 -5.40 12.00 -3.28
CA ASP A 126 -4.36 12.51 -4.18
C ASP A 126 -3.00 12.33 -3.51
N GLN A 127 -2.07 11.63 -4.18
CA GLN A 127 -0.79 11.24 -3.58
C GLN A 127 0.36 11.41 -4.56
N SER A 128 1.54 11.68 -4.02
CA SER A 128 2.79 11.81 -4.77
C SER A 128 3.87 10.98 -4.07
N HIS A 129 4.50 10.10 -4.84
CA HIS A 129 5.47 9.12 -4.39
C HIS A 129 6.76 9.25 -5.18
N GLY A 130 7.88 8.86 -4.56
CA GLY A 130 9.19 8.83 -5.19
C GLY A 130 9.42 7.53 -5.95
N LEU A 131 10.43 6.78 -5.52
CA LEU A 131 10.73 5.46 -6.07
C LEU A 131 9.86 4.38 -5.41
N VAL A 132 9.13 3.62 -6.22
CA VAL A 132 8.42 2.42 -5.77
C VAL A 132 8.78 1.26 -6.68
N GLU A 133 9.10 0.11 -6.10
CA GLU A 133 9.23 -1.14 -6.84
C GLU A 133 8.10 -2.11 -6.49
N LEU A 134 7.44 -2.63 -7.52
CA LEU A 134 6.37 -3.62 -7.42
C LEU A 134 6.84 -4.95 -8.00
N GLY A 135 6.99 -5.94 -7.12
CA GLY A 135 7.11 -7.33 -7.52
C GLY A 135 5.76 -7.93 -7.90
N THR A 136 5.68 -9.26 -8.04
CA THR A 136 4.41 -9.92 -8.38
C THR A 136 3.41 -9.81 -7.24
N ASN A 137 2.29 -9.12 -7.46
CA ASN A 137 1.13 -9.09 -6.57
C ASN A 137 0.00 -9.96 -7.14
N ARG A 138 -0.90 -10.46 -6.30
CA ARG A 138 -1.90 -11.46 -6.72
C ARG A 138 -3.03 -10.89 -7.58
N PHE A 139 -3.31 -9.59 -7.45
CA PHE A 139 -4.44 -8.95 -8.13
C PHE A 139 -4.02 -7.75 -8.98
N VAL A 140 -3.31 -6.78 -8.39
CA VAL A 140 -2.89 -5.55 -9.08
C VAL A 140 -1.71 -4.91 -8.35
N GLY A 141 -0.89 -4.13 -9.04
CA GLY A 141 0.15 -3.32 -8.40
C GLY A 141 -0.41 -2.24 -7.48
N ILE A 142 -1.29 -1.39 -8.01
CA ILE A 142 -1.82 -0.19 -7.35
C ILE A 142 -3.33 -0.13 -7.55
N ILE A 143 -4.08 0.05 -6.45
CA ILE A 143 -5.47 0.44 -6.45
C ILE A 143 -5.55 1.94 -6.15
N GLY A 144 -6.18 2.69 -7.05
CA GLY A 144 -6.65 4.05 -6.76
C GLY A 144 -8.12 4.00 -6.35
N LYS A 145 -8.42 4.35 -5.09
CA LYS A 145 -9.81 4.51 -4.64
C LYS A 145 -10.27 5.91 -5.03
N GLY A 146 -11.27 6.01 -5.89
CA GLY A 146 -11.90 7.24 -6.36
C GLY A 146 -13.06 7.67 -5.47
N THR A 147 -13.74 8.73 -5.89
CA THR A 147 -15.03 9.16 -5.36
C THR A 147 -15.92 9.62 -6.51
N LYS A 148 -17.24 9.54 -6.34
CA LYS A 148 -18.21 9.96 -7.37
C LYS A 148 -18.10 11.44 -7.78
N THR A 149 -17.58 12.29 -6.91
CA THR A 149 -17.62 13.76 -7.06
C THR A 149 -16.30 14.39 -7.50
N LYS A 150 -15.19 13.63 -7.52
CA LYS A 150 -13.86 14.17 -7.77
C LYS A 150 -12.97 13.16 -8.48
N THR A 151 -12.31 13.61 -9.54
CA THR A 151 -11.18 12.90 -10.15
C THR A 151 -9.95 13.01 -9.25
N ARG A 152 -9.37 11.87 -8.89
CA ARG A 152 -8.13 11.82 -8.10
C ARG A 152 -6.91 11.59 -8.98
N THR A 153 -5.74 12.02 -8.52
CA THR A 153 -4.46 11.80 -9.18
C THR A 153 -3.45 11.19 -8.22
N ILE A 154 -2.86 10.07 -8.63
CA ILE A 154 -1.70 9.46 -7.98
C ILE A 154 -0.51 9.70 -8.90
N THR A 155 0.58 10.22 -8.36
CA THR A 155 1.83 10.44 -9.11
C THR A 155 2.95 9.63 -8.50
N ILE A 156 3.72 8.94 -9.34
CA ILE A 156 4.93 8.21 -8.94
C ILE A 156 6.09 8.68 -9.83
N ASP A 157 7.16 9.17 -9.21
CA ASP A 157 8.32 9.68 -9.93
C ASP A 157 9.01 8.56 -10.72
N VAL A 158 9.30 7.44 -10.05
CA VAL A 158 9.87 6.24 -10.65
C VAL A 158 9.14 5.00 -10.16
N LEU A 159 8.55 4.25 -11.09
CA LEU A 159 7.94 2.96 -10.82
C LEU A 159 8.76 1.86 -11.48
N ILE A 160 9.27 0.92 -10.69
CA ILE A 160 9.87 -0.31 -11.19
C ILE A 160 8.83 -1.43 -11.07
N ALA A 161 8.48 -2.07 -12.17
CA ALA A 161 7.58 -3.21 -12.23
C ALA A 161 8.38 -4.49 -12.52
N SER A 162 8.90 -5.12 -11.46
CA SER A 162 9.75 -6.32 -11.51
C SER A 162 8.97 -7.63 -11.50
N GLY A 163 7.68 -7.56 -11.15
CA GLY A 163 6.77 -8.71 -11.08
C GLY A 163 6.38 -9.35 -12.40
N ASP A 164 5.33 -10.17 -12.36
CA ASP A 164 4.69 -10.78 -13.51
C ASP A 164 4.04 -9.69 -14.39
N PRO A 165 4.43 -9.55 -15.68
CA PRO A 165 3.90 -8.51 -16.55
C PRO A 165 2.41 -8.67 -16.90
N SER A 166 1.84 -9.86 -16.68
CA SER A 166 0.40 -10.12 -16.90
C SER A 166 -0.50 -9.54 -15.80
N VAL A 167 0.06 -9.29 -14.61
CA VAL A 167 -0.66 -8.64 -13.52
C VAL A 167 -0.73 -7.14 -13.82
N PRO A 168 -1.92 -6.52 -13.86
CA PRO A 168 -2.03 -5.10 -14.14
C PRO A 168 -1.33 -4.23 -13.08
N LEU A 169 -0.70 -3.13 -13.52
CA LEU A 169 -0.12 -2.16 -12.59
C LEU A 169 -1.18 -1.34 -11.86
N PHE A 170 -2.30 -1.02 -12.51
CA PHE A 170 -3.27 -0.09 -11.98
C PHE A 170 -4.71 -0.57 -12.13
N ARG A 171 -5.52 -0.25 -11.13
CA ARG A 171 -6.98 -0.32 -11.18
C ARG A 171 -7.55 0.85 -10.40
N ALA A 172 -8.44 1.61 -11.04
CA ALA A 172 -9.30 2.56 -10.33
C ALA A 172 -10.59 1.89 -9.86
N GLU A 173 -11.05 2.24 -8.66
CA GLU A 173 -12.31 1.77 -8.07
C GLU A 173 -13.14 2.97 -7.59
N ASP A 174 -14.46 2.83 -7.49
CA ASP A 174 -15.44 3.79 -6.92
C ASP A 174 -15.54 5.19 -7.56
N GLY A 175 -14.62 5.55 -8.46
CA GLY A 175 -14.63 6.81 -9.20
C GLY A 175 -13.40 6.95 -10.09
N VAL A 176 -13.32 8.07 -10.81
CA VAL A 176 -12.23 8.33 -11.75
C VAL A 176 -10.92 8.60 -11.00
N VAL A 177 -9.87 7.85 -11.34
CA VAL A 177 -8.51 8.06 -10.81
C VAL A 177 -7.49 8.03 -11.93
N ASN A 178 -6.59 9.01 -11.96
CA ASN A 178 -5.49 9.09 -12.90
C ASN A 178 -4.19 8.68 -12.22
N LEU A 179 -3.51 7.67 -12.75
CA LEU A 179 -2.15 7.34 -12.36
C LEU A 179 -1.17 8.01 -13.34
N ARG A 180 -0.25 8.80 -12.81
CA ARG A 180 0.83 9.43 -13.57
C ARG A 180 2.16 8.86 -13.11
N ILE A 181 2.94 8.31 -14.04
CA ILE A 181 4.25 7.74 -13.78
C ILE A 181 5.28 8.55 -14.55
N GLY A 182 6.24 9.14 -13.85
CA GLY A 182 7.33 9.89 -14.49
C GLY A 182 8.18 8.95 -15.35
N ARG A 183 8.79 7.95 -14.72
CA ARG A 183 9.53 6.87 -15.38
C ARG A 183 9.02 5.50 -14.94
N LEU A 184 8.61 4.68 -15.90
CA LEU A 184 8.29 3.26 -15.70
C LEU A 184 9.45 2.41 -16.20
N VAL A 185 10.02 1.59 -15.31
CA VAL A 185 10.98 0.53 -15.66
C VAL A 185 10.22 -0.79 -15.55
N SER A 186 10.00 -1.50 -16.65
CA SER A 186 9.13 -2.70 -16.64
C SER A 186 9.59 -3.75 -17.63
N LYS A 187 9.25 -5.02 -17.39
CA LYS A 187 9.33 -6.05 -18.43
C LYS A 187 8.53 -5.67 -19.67
N THR A 188 8.97 -6.15 -20.83
CA THR A 188 8.21 -6.06 -22.08
C THR A 188 6.82 -6.66 -21.89
N GLY A 189 5.79 -5.97 -22.38
CA GLY A 189 4.40 -6.43 -22.27
C GLY A 189 3.70 -6.17 -20.94
N GLN A 190 4.34 -5.50 -19.97
CA GLN A 190 3.69 -5.17 -18.69
C GLN A 190 2.36 -4.44 -18.92
N VAL A 191 1.27 -5.03 -18.42
CA VAL A 191 -0.09 -4.51 -18.47
C VAL A 191 -0.21 -3.32 -17.54
N LEU A 192 -0.59 -2.16 -18.07
CA LEU A 192 -0.67 -0.91 -17.29
C LEU A 192 -1.98 -0.80 -16.51
N ASN A 193 -3.10 -1.14 -17.13
CA ASN A 193 -4.43 -0.91 -16.56
C ASN A 193 -5.26 -2.20 -16.56
N SER A 194 -6.01 -2.43 -15.50
CA SER A 194 -6.98 -3.52 -15.42
C SER A 194 -8.18 -3.25 -16.31
N SER A 195 -8.70 -4.29 -16.99
CA SER A 195 -9.95 -4.23 -17.75
C SER A 195 -11.17 -3.87 -16.89
N SER A 196 -11.09 -4.10 -15.58
CA SER A 196 -12.12 -3.79 -14.60
C SER A 196 -11.92 -2.45 -13.88
N SER A 197 -11.06 -1.58 -14.41
CA SER A 197 -10.84 -0.23 -13.89
C SER A 197 -12.06 0.66 -14.14
N TYR A 198 -12.34 1.56 -13.21
CA TYR A 198 -13.43 2.54 -13.33
C TYR A 198 -13.30 3.35 -14.63
N SER A 199 -14.39 3.45 -15.40
CA SER A 199 -14.41 4.11 -16.70
C SER A 199 -13.98 5.59 -16.62
N GLY A 200 -13.18 6.04 -17.58
CA GLY A 200 -12.58 7.37 -17.61
C GLY A 200 -11.28 7.52 -16.82
N SER A 201 -10.85 6.49 -16.09
CA SER A 201 -9.55 6.47 -15.39
C SER A 201 -8.40 6.21 -16.36
N THR A 202 -7.25 6.83 -16.12
CA THR A 202 -6.11 6.77 -17.04
C THR A 202 -4.80 6.39 -16.35
N VAL A 203 -3.90 5.77 -17.11
CA VAL A 203 -2.49 5.59 -16.73
C VAL A 203 -1.65 6.33 -17.76
N THR A 204 -0.90 7.33 -17.32
CA THR A 204 0.03 8.09 -18.17
C THR A 204 1.46 7.78 -17.74
N VAL A 205 2.33 7.48 -18.70
CA VAL A 205 3.74 7.21 -18.47
C VAL A 205 4.56 8.22 -19.26
N GLY A 206 5.41 9.00 -18.59
CA GLY A 206 6.28 9.98 -19.24
C GLY A 206 7.40 9.33 -20.03
N GLN A 207 8.14 8.42 -19.39
CA GLN A 207 9.19 7.62 -20.01
C GLN A 207 9.04 6.15 -19.63
N ARG A 208 9.12 5.24 -20.60
CA ARG A 208 9.14 3.79 -20.35
C ARG A 208 10.49 3.20 -20.77
N VAL A 209 11.08 2.42 -19.87
CA VAL A 209 12.34 1.69 -20.07
C VAL A 209 12.06 0.21 -19.82
N TYR A 210 12.64 -0.66 -20.65
CA TYR A 210 12.44 -2.10 -20.57
C TYR A 210 13.69 -2.81 -20.05
N PHE A 211 13.48 -3.96 -19.39
CA PHE A 211 14.51 -4.91 -18.97
C PHE A 211 14.01 -6.34 -19.16
#